data_AF-A0A1J4TSQ0-F1
#
_entry.id   AF-A0A1J4TSQ0-F1
#
_cell.length_a   1.000
_cell.length_b   1.000
_cell.length_c   1.000
_cell.angle_alpha   90.00
_cell.angle_beta   90.00
_cell.angle_gamma   90.00
#
_symmetry.space_group_name_H-M   'P 1'
#
loop_
_entity.id
_entity.type
_entity.pdbx_description
1 polymer ?
#
loop_
_entity_poly.entity_id
_entity_poly.type
_entity_poly.pdbx_seq_one_letter_code
_entity_poly.pdbx_strand_id
1 'polypeptide(L)'
;MYVCFVKQSTLFNEVEMDDKTAIDELVFIRKVIEETKKAVVYNGKDYIFWGVLVIVGMMSTYIFHLSGLYFNYFWIWVVLIPIGWIFSIYNRIKLKEKHPPTYSGKLIGAVWAAAGIAMTIVGFVGPMMGTIKPMAISPIACIIMGSAYFVSGKIVDVKWLGNLSFGWWIGGIVLLFVTSIHSFLIMALLMLFFQTLPGIIIYRKYKQTMTAKS
;
A
#
# COMPACT_ATOMS: atom_id res chain seq x y z
N MET A 1 62.40 -30.50 4.03
CA MET A 1 61.68 -29.75 2.95
C MET A 1 60.26 -30.28 2.72
N TYR A 2 60.05 -31.60 2.60
CA TYR A 2 58.73 -32.22 2.38
C TYR A 2 57.64 -31.92 3.44
N VAL A 3 58.00 -31.84 4.72
CA VAL A 3 57.02 -31.60 5.82
C VAL A 3 56.41 -30.19 5.77
N CYS A 4 57.14 -29.20 5.25
CA CYS A 4 56.65 -27.82 5.15
C CYS A 4 55.64 -27.66 4.01
N PHE A 5 55.84 -28.41 2.91
CA PHE A 5 54.95 -28.37 1.73
C PHE A 5 53.60 -29.03 2.01
N VAL A 6 53.60 -30.16 2.73
CA VAL A 6 52.35 -30.83 3.15
C VAL A 6 51.54 -29.94 4.09
N LYS A 7 52.20 -29.27 5.05
CA LYS A 7 51.53 -28.37 6.01
C LYS A 7 50.97 -27.10 5.34
N GLN A 8 51.66 -26.57 4.32
CA GLN A 8 51.16 -25.47 3.50
C GLN A 8 49.92 -25.90 2.68
N SER A 9 49.93 -27.11 2.11
CA SER A 9 48.81 -27.64 1.32
C SER A 9 47.55 -27.92 2.16
N THR A 10 47.71 -28.39 3.40
CA THR A 10 46.59 -28.62 4.31
C THR A 10 45.99 -27.31 4.80
N LEU A 11 46.82 -26.30 5.13
CA LEU A 11 46.33 -24.97 5.51
C LEU A 11 45.60 -24.27 4.34
N PHE A 12 46.10 -24.44 3.11
CA PHE A 12 45.44 -23.86 1.93
C PHE A 12 44.06 -24.49 1.68
N ASN A 13 43.93 -25.81 1.83
CA ASN A 13 42.65 -26.51 1.71
C ASN A 13 41.67 -26.16 2.86
N GLU A 14 42.16 -25.94 4.08
CA GLU A 14 41.33 -25.55 5.22
C GLU A 14 40.76 -24.13 5.05
N VAL A 15 41.59 -23.19 4.54
CA VAL A 15 41.16 -21.82 4.22
C VAL A 15 40.20 -21.80 3.02
N GLU A 16 40.44 -22.58 1.95
CA GLU A 16 39.51 -22.67 0.81
C GLU A 16 38.15 -23.28 1.18
N MET A 17 38.13 -24.23 2.12
CA MET A 17 36.92 -24.89 2.60
C MET A 17 36.12 -23.97 3.54
N ASP A 18 36.79 -23.17 4.37
CA ASP A 18 36.17 -22.13 5.20
C ASP A 18 35.57 -21.01 4.35
N ASP A 19 36.29 -20.53 3.33
CA ASP A 19 35.82 -19.45 2.45
C ASP A 19 34.60 -19.88 1.61
N LYS A 20 34.60 -21.12 1.09
CA LYS A 20 33.42 -21.68 0.38
C LYS A 20 32.21 -21.79 1.30
N THR A 21 32.40 -22.21 2.55
CA THR A 21 31.33 -22.35 3.53
C THR A 21 30.77 -20.98 3.93
N ALA A 22 31.65 -19.99 4.16
CA ALA A 22 31.25 -18.61 4.45
C ALA A 22 30.49 -17.96 3.29
N ILE A 23 30.92 -18.19 2.05
CA ILE A 23 30.22 -17.71 0.85
C ILE A 23 28.85 -18.39 0.73
N ASP A 24 28.76 -19.70 0.96
CA ASP A 24 27.48 -20.43 0.92
C ASP A 24 26.52 -20.00 2.02
N GLU A 25 27.02 -19.72 3.23
CA GLU A 25 26.22 -19.14 4.31
C GLU A 25 25.75 -17.73 3.99
N LEU A 26 26.61 -16.90 3.39
CA LEU A 26 26.22 -15.56 2.93
C LEU A 26 25.19 -15.63 1.80
N VAL A 27 25.33 -16.56 0.86
CA VAL A 27 24.37 -16.81 -0.22
C VAL A 27 23.06 -17.33 0.35
N PHE A 28 23.10 -18.20 1.35
CA PHE A 28 21.93 -18.71 2.05
C PHE A 28 21.22 -17.60 2.84
N ILE A 29 21.96 -16.83 3.65
CA ILE A 29 21.43 -15.68 4.39
C ILE A 29 20.84 -14.67 3.40
N ARG A 30 21.53 -14.38 2.29
CA ARG A 30 21.04 -13.49 1.24
C ARG A 30 19.75 -14.04 0.64
N LYS A 31 19.70 -15.33 0.30
CA LYS A 31 18.52 -16.01 -0.26
C LYS A 31 17.36 -15.99 0.73
N VAL A 32 17.57 -16.28 2.00
CA VAL A 32 16.55 -16.20 3.07
C VAL A 32 16.09 -14.76 3.24
N ILE A 33 16.99 -13.77 3.26
CA ILE A 33 16.64 -12.35 3.29
C ILE A 33 15.81 -11.99 2.06
N GLU A 34 16.18 -12.46 0.86
CA GLU A 34 15.51 -12.16 -0.40
C GLU A 34 14.14 -12.84 -0.53
N GLU A 35 14.02 -14.09 -0.05
CA GLU A 35 12.76 -14.82 0.07
C GLU A 35 11.84 -14.16 1.12
N THR A 36 12.39 -13.67 2.23
CA THR A 36 11.67 -12.89 3.24
C THR A 36 11.27 -11.50 2.71
N LYS A 37 12.09 -10.91 1.82
CA LYS A 37 11.82 -9.63 1.15
C LYS A 37 10.70 -9.76 0.11
N LYS A 38 10.59 -10.94 -0.54
CA LYS A 38 9.57 -11.27 -1.55
C LYS A 38 8.25 -11.75 -0.95
N ALA A 39 8.25 -12.32 0.26
CA ALA A 39 7.04 -12.72 0.97
C ALA A 39 6.35 -11.52 1.64
N VAL A 40 5.97 -10.52 0.86
CA VAL A 40 5.02 -9.51 1.32
C VAL A 40 3.66 -10.20 1.40
N VAL A 41 3.34 -10.74 2.59
CA VAL A 41 2.00 -11.19 2.96
C VAL A 41 1.10 -9.95 3.04
N TYR A 42 0.67 -9.48 1.87
CA TYR A 42 -0.15 -8.31 1.74
C TYR A 42 -1.61 -8.75 1.76
N ASN A 43 -2.29 -8.51 2.88
CA ASN A 43 -3.71 -8.81 2.98
C ASN A 43 -4.47 -7.70 2.26
N GLY A 44 -4.80 -7.91 0.98
CA GLY A 44 -5.54 -6.95 0.14
C GLY A 44 -6.94 -6.57 0.67
N LYS A 45 -7.39 -7.19 1.78
CA LYS A 45 -8.67 -6.90 2.44
C LYS A 45 -8.81 -5.43 2.84
N ASP A 46 -7.76 -4.81 3.37
CA ASP A 46 -7.82 -3.41 3.80
C ASP A 46 -8.02 -2.47 2.60
N TYR A 47 -7.40 -2.78 1.47
CA TYR A 47 -7.55 -2.01 0.23
C TYR A 47 -8.95 -2.11 -0.35
N ILE A 48 -9.51 -3.32 -0.37
CA ILE A 48 -10.89 -3.56 -0.83
C ILE A 48 -11.86 -2.84 0.10
N PHE A 49 -11.68 -2.97 1.41
CA PHE A 49 -12.54 -2.32 2.39
C PHE A 49 -12.50 -0.80 2.23
N TRP A 50 -11.31 -0.19 2.21
CA TRP A 50 -11.17 1.25 2.01
C TRP A 50 -11.71 1.72 0.65
N GLY A 51 -11.49 0.95 -0.42
CA GLY A 51 -12.03 1.28 -1.74
C GLY A 51 -13.56 1.30 -1.74
N VAL A 52 -14.20 0.26 -1.19
CA VAL A 52 -15.67 0.20 -1.08
C VAL A 52 -16.20 1.29 -0.14
N LEU A 53 -15.55 1.50 1.01
CA LEU A 53 -15.93 2.52 1.99
C LEU A 53 -15.96 3.93 1.37
N VAL A 54 -14.92 4.28 0.62
CA VAL A 54 -14.83 5.57 -0.06
C VAL A 54 -15.82 5.68 -1.22
N ILE A 55 -16.02 4.61 -2.01
CA ILE A 55 -17.05 4.60 -3.07
C ILE A 55 -18.45 4.84 -2.47
N VAL A 56 -18.79 4.19 -1.35
CA VAL A 56 -20.07 4.40 -0.67
C VAL A 56 -20.19 5.83 -0.16
N GLY A 57 -19.12 6.42 0.39
CA GLY A 57 -19.09 7.82 0.80
C GLY A 57 -19.31 8.79 -0.37
N MET A 58 -18.65 8.57 -1.50
CA MET A 58 -18.80 9.37 -2.72
C MET A 58 -20.21 9.24 -3.32
N MET A 59 -20.77 8.03 -3.36
CA MET A 59 -22.13 7.81 -3.87
C MET A 59 -23.19 8.44 -2.96
N SER A 60 -23.02 8.30 -1.64
CA SER A 60 -23.94 8.90 -0.66
C SER A 60 -23.93 10.42 -0.80
N THR A 61 -22.75 11.04 -0.85
CA THR A 61 -22.62 12.51 -1.00
C THR A 61 -23.20 13.01 -2.31
N TYR A 62 -23.08 12.24 -3.40
CA TYR A 62 -23.73 12.54 -4.68
C TYR A 62 -25.27 12.50 -4.59
N ILE A 63 -25.84 11.46 -3.96
CA ILE A 63 -27.30 11.31 -3.79
C ILE A 63 -27.88 12.41 -2.87
N PHE A 64 -27.18 12.74 -1.77
CA PHE A 64 -27.59 13.82 -0.87
C PHE A 64 -27.58 15.18 -1.56
N HIS A 65 -26.62 15.43 -2.46
CA HIS A 65 -26.60 16.65 -3.24
C HIS A 65 -27.76 16.74 -4.23
N LEU A 66 -28.12 15.62 -4.90
CA LEU A 66 -29.24 15.57 -5.84
C LEU A 66 -30.60 15.75 -5.16
N SER A 67 -30.76 15.29 -3.92
CA SER A 67 -32.01 15.35 -3.17
C SER A 67 -32.31 16.71 -2.54
N GLY A 68 -31.40 17.70 -2.69
CA GLY A 68 -31.61 19.07 -2.20
C GLY A 68 -31.68 19.19 -0.67
N LEU A 69 -31.40 18.10 0.06
CA LEU A 69 -31.23 18.12 1.50
C LEU A 69 -29.94 18.87 1.79
N TYR A 70 -30.02 20.05 2.41
CA TYR A 70 -28.87 20.83 2.91
C TYR A 70 -28.19 20.15 4.11
N PHE A 71 -27.98 18.84 4.02
CA PHE A 71 -27.20 18.10 4.99
C PHE A 71 -25.73 18.40 4.72
N ASN A 72 -25.01 18.85 5.75
CA ASN A 72 -23.60 19.15 5.62
C ASN A 72 -22.84 17.83 5.38
N TYR A 73 -22.47 17.61 4.11
CA TYR A 73 -21.79 16.43 3.59
C TYR A 73 -20.53 16.06 4.39
N PHE A 74 -19.93 17.03 5.09
CA PHE A 74 -18.80 16.82 5.98
C PHE A 74 -19.09 15.78 7.07
N TRP A 75 -20.30 15.73 7.63
CA TRP A 75 -20.67 14.80 8.70
C TRP A 75 -20.61 13.33 8.27
N ILE A 76 -20.94 13.05 7.00
CA ILE A 76 -20.83 11.70 6.44
C ILE A 76 -19.37 11.23 6.51
N TRP A 77 -18.44 12.10 6.13
CA TRP A 77 -17.00 11.80 6.17
C TRP A 77 -16.45 11.75 7.60
N VAL A 78 -16.93 12.60 8.51
CA VAL A 78 -16.57 12.57 9.94
C VAL A 78 -16.91 11.21 10.58
N VAL A 79 -17.96 10.53 10.13
CA VAL A 79 -18.31 9.19 10.63
C VAL A 79 -17.56 8.09 9.89
N LEU A 80 -17.48 8.18 8.55
CA LEU A 80 -16.85 7.15 7.71
C LEU A 80 -15.35 6.97 7.97
N ILE A 81 -14.61 8.06 8.12
CA ILE A 81 -13.14 8.00 8.23
C ILE A 81 -12.69 7.34 9.55
N PRO A 82 -13.24 7.68 10.73
CA PRO A 82 -12.91 6.97 11.97
C PRO A 82 -13.23 5.48 11.91
N ILE A 83 -14.37 5.10 11.30
CA ILE A 83 -14.73 3.68 11.13
C ILE A 83 -13.66 2.96 10.28
N GLY A 84 -13.20 3.59 9.20
CA GLY A 84 -12.12 3.07 8.36
C GLY A 84 -10.80 2.88 9.13
N TRP A 85 -10.43 3.86 9.94
CA TRP A 85 -9.22 3.79 10.78
C TRP A 85 -9.32 2.69 11.84
N ILE A 86 -10.44 2.58 12.55
CA ILE A 86 -10.67 1.53 13.56
C ILE A 86 -10.55 0.14 12.92
N PHE A 87 -11.17 -0.07 11.76
CA PHE A 87 -11.09 -1.33 11.04
C PHE A 87 -9.66 -1.65 10.60
N SER A 88 -8.94 -0.67 10.05
CA SER A 88 -7.55 -0.86 9.59
C SER A 88 -6.61 -1.16 10.75
N ILE A 89 -6.75 -0.47 11.89
CA ILE A 89 -5.95 -0.73 13.10
C ILE A 89 -6.24 -2.13 13.63
N TYR A 90 -7.52 -2.51 13.75
CA TYR A 90 -7.93 -3.83 14.22
C TYR A 90 -7.37 -4.96 13.34
N ASN A 91 -7.52 -4.83 12.01
CA ASN A 91 -6.96 -5.82 11.08
C ASN A 91 -5.44 -5.88 11.18
N ARG A 92 -4.75 -4.74 11.32
CA ARG A 92 -3.29 -4.70 11.43
C ARG A 92 -2.78 -5.38 12.70
N ILE A 93 -3.47 -5.21 13.84
CA ILE A 93 -3.14 -5.90 15.10
C ILE A 93 -3.29 -7.41 14.91
N LYS A 94 -4.43 -7.85 14.38
CA LYS A 94 -4.72 -9.28 14.11
C LYS A 94 -3.76 -9.91 13.10
N LEU A 95 -3.26 -9.12 12.14
CA LEU A 95 -2.27 -9.60 11.15
C LEU A 95 -0.90 -9.79 11.78
N LYS A 96 -0.47 -8.87 12.65
CA LYS A 96 0.81 -8.96 13.37
C LYS A 96 0.87 -10.20 14.26
N GLU A 97 -0.25 -10.61 14.85
CA GLU A 97 -0.34 -11.84 15.65
C GLU A 97 -0.15 -13.11 14.82
N LYS A 98 -0.58 -13.10 13.54
CA LYS A 98 -0.51 -14.29 12.67
C LYS A 98 0.78 -14.39 11.85
N HIS A 99 1.40 -13.26 11.51
CA HIS A 99 2.59 -13.24 10.67
C HIS A 99 3.58 -12.17 11.16
N PRO A 100 4.86 -12.54 11.42
CA PRO A 100 5.87 -11.56 11.80
C PRO A 100 6.06 -10.53 10.67
N PRO A 101 6.06 -9.22 10.99
CA PRO A 101 6.10 -8.18 9.97
C PRO A 101 7.47 -8.12 9.27
N THR A 102 7.47 -8.36 7.96
CA THR A 102 8.67 -8.22 7.12
C THR A 102 9.12 -6.76 7.03
N TYR A 103 10.41 -6.53 6.75
CA TYR A 103 10.97 -5.18 6.58
C TYR A 103 10.21 -4.38 5.50
N SER A 104 9.96 -5.00 4.35
CA SER A 104 9.15 -4.43 3.26
C SER A 104 7.72 -4.10 3.74
N GLY A 105 7.08 -4.98 4.51
CA GLY A 105 5.74 -4.74 5.07
C GLY A 105 5.68 -3.57 6.05
N LYS A 106 6.74 -3.36 6.85
CA LYS A 106 6.86 -2.19 7.74
C LYS A 106 6.97 -0.89 6.95
N LEU A 107 7.82 -0.86 5.92
CA LEU A 107 7.99 0.32 5.06
C LEU A 107 6.69 0.68 4.34
N ILE A 108 6.04 -0.30 3.72
CA ILE A 108 4.77 -0.05 3.03
C ILE A 108 3.71 0.42 4.04
N GLY A 109 3.60 -0.22 5.21
CA GLY A 109 2.69 0.23 6.25
C GLY A 109 2.95 1.67 6.73
N ALA A 110 4.21 2.10 6.79
CA ALA A 110 4.57 3.48 7.12
C ALA A 110 4.17 4.46 6.01
N VAL A 111 4.39 4.11 4.74
CA VAL A 111 3.97 4.91 3.58
C VAL A 111 2.45 5.12 3.59
N TRP A 112 1.68 4.06 3.83
CA TRP A 112 0.22 4.13 3.88
C TRP A 112 -0.30 4.86 5.11
N ALA A 113 0.37 4.73 6.26
CA ALA A 113 0.04 5.52 7.44
C ALA A 113 0.28 7.02 7.19
N ALA A 114 1.42 7.39 6.60
CA ALA A 114 1.74 8.77 6.24
C ALA A 114 0.73 9.33 5.22
N ALA A 115 0.40 8.56 4.18
CA ALA A 115 -0.60 8.92 3.18
C ALA A 115 -2.00 9.13 3.82
N GLY A 116 -2.42 8.21 4.70
CA GLY A 116 -3.70 8.30 5.41
C GLY A 116 -3.77 9.53 6.33
N ILE A 117 -2.70 9.83 7.07
CA ILE A 117 -2.61 11.03 7.92
C ILE A 117 -2.69 12.29 7.05
N ALA A 118 -1.91 12.37 5.97
CA ALA A 118 -1.92 13.49 5.05
C ALA A 118 -3.31 13.72 4.43
N MET A 119 -3.98 12.65 3.97
CA MET A 119 -5.35 12.74 3.44
C MET A 119 -6.36 13.18 4.49
N THR A 120 -6.21 12.75 5.75
CA THR A 120 -7.10 13.18 6.85
C THR A 120 -6.90 14.67 7.14
N ILE A 121 -5.66 15.16 7.18
CA ILE A 121 -5.39 16.59 7.36
C ILE A 121 -5.99 17.41 6.21
N VAL A 122 -5.72 17.02 4.97
CA VAL A 122 -6.25 17.73 3.79
C VAL A 122 -7.78 17.67 3.73
N GLY A 123 -8.39 16.53 4.08
CA GLY A 123 -9.83 16.32 3.99
C GLY A 123 -10.64 16.98 5.11
N PHE A 124 -10.09 17.12 6.31
CA PHE A 124 -10.80 17.71 7.45
C PHE A 124 -10.33 19.13 7.78
N VAL A 125 -9.02 19.34 7.95
CA VAL A 125 -8.46 20.62 8.39
C VAL A 125 -8.55 21.66 7.28
N GLY A 126 -8.26 21.27 6.03
CA GLY A 126 -8.31 22.18 4.87
C GLY A 126 -9.68 22.85 4.67
N PRO A 127 -10.78 22.07 4.58
CA PRO A 127 -12.12 22.63 4.45
C PRO A 127 -12.58 23.39 5.70
N MET A 128 -12.23 22.92 6.90
CA MET A 128 -12.61 23.58 8.16
C MET A 128 -11.99 24.98 8.29
N MET A 129 -10.77 25.17 7.79
CA MET A 129 -10.09 26.47 7.74
C MET A 129 -10.48 27.32 6.52
N GLY A 130 -11.28 26.79 5.60
CA GLY A 130 -11.67 27.46 4.35
C GLY A 130 -10.51 27.64 3.35
N THR A 131 -9.32 27.12 3.63
CA THR A 131 -8.12 27.25 2.78
C THR A 131 -8.18 26.32 1.57
N ILE A 132 -8.85 25.18 1.68
CA ILE A 132 -9.00 24.21 0.60
C ILE A 132 -10.46 24.09 0.22
N LYS A 133 -10.78 24.39 -1.05
CA LYS A 133 -12.12 24.15 -1.60
C LYS A 133 -12.42 22.65 -1.55
N PRO A 134 -13.64 22.21 -1.16
CA PRO A 134 -14.01 20.80 -1.10
C PRO A 134 -13.72 20.01 -2.39
N MET A 135 -13.84 20.67 -3.54
CA MET A 135 -13.57 20.09 -4.86
C MET A 135 -12.08 19.81 -5.12
N ALA A 136 -11.17 20.51 -4.43
CA ALA A 136 -9.73 20.31 -4.56
C ALA A 136 -9.21 19.13 -3.71
N ILE A 137 -10.03 18.58 -2.80
CA ILE A 137 -9.64 17.43 -1.96
C ILE A 137 -9.39 16.20 -2.83
N SER A 138 -10.28 15.92 -3.78
CA SER A 138 -10.19 14.75 -4.65
C SER A 138 -8.89 14.71 -5.48
N PRO A 139 -8.49 15.76 -6.23
CA PRO A 139 -7.23 15.73 -6.97
C PRO A 139 -6.00 15.64 -6.05
N ILE A 140 -6.01 16.27 -4.86
CA ILE A 140 -4.92 16.14 -3.89
C ILE A 140 -4.83 14.69 -3.37
N ALA A 141 -5.97 14.06 -3.07
CA ALA A 141 -6.01 12.66 -2.67
C ALA A 141 -5.44 11.74 -3.77
N CYS A 142 -5.75 11.99 -5.04
CA CYS A 142 -5.15 11.24 -6.16
C CYS A 142 -3.62 11.36 -6.20
N ILE A 143 -3.06 12.54 -5.93
CA ILE A 143 -1.60 12.76 -5.93
C ILE A 143 -0.94 11.97 -4.80
N ILE A 144 -1.52 12.03 -3.59
CA ILE A 144 -1.05 11.27 -2.41
C ILE A 144 -1.15 9.76 -2.65
N MET A 145 -2.26 9.30 -3.25
CA MET A 145 -2.44 7.89 -3.57
C MET A 145 -1.45 7.42 -4.63
N GLY A 146 -1.24 8.20 -5.69
CA GLY A 146 -0.27 7.87 -6.73
C GLY A 146 1.15 7.72 -6.18
N SER A 147 1.57 8.60 -5.27
CA SER A 147 2.88 8.51 -4.62
C SER A 147 2.98 7.28 -3.70
N ALA A 148 1.95 6.99 -2.89
CA ALA A 148 1.91 5.82 -2.03
C ALA A 148 2.00 4.50 -2.84
N TYR A 149 1.25 4.39 -3.94
CA TYR A 149 1.33 3.25 -4.86
C TYR A 149 2.69 3.15 -5.55
N PHE A 150 3.35 4.28 -5.85
CA PHE A 150 4.61 4.27 -6.60
C PHE A 150 5.72 3.69 -5.72
N VAL A 151 5.81 4.21 -4.50
CA VAL A 151 6.76 3.72 -3.49
C VAL A 151 6.45 2.26 -3.15
N SER A 152 5.18 1.90 -2.99
CA SER A 152 4.78 0.50 -2.75
C SER A 152 5.20 -0.41 -3.90
N GLY A 153 5.00 0.00 -5.15
CA GLY A 153 5.42 -0.74 -6.34
C GLY A 153 6.93 -0.96 -6.42
N LYS A 154 7.72 0.05 -6.01
CA LYS A 154 9.19 -0.04 -5.94
C LYS A 154 9.67 -0.94 -4.79
N ILE A 155 9.01 -0.91 -3.63
CA ILE A 155 9.37 -1.77 -2.48
C ILE A 155 9.07 -3.24 -2.78
N VAL A 156 7.95 -3.52 -3.44
CA VAL A 156 7.52 -4.89 -3.78
C VAL A 156 8.18 -5.39 -5.07
N ASP A 157 8.86 -4.53 -5.82
CA ASP A 157 9.48 -4.80 -7.14
C ASP A 157 8.48 -5.39 -8.15
N VAL A 158 7.23 -4.93 -8.10
CA VAL A 158 6.16 -5.36 -9.02
C VAL A 158 5.80 -4.19 -9.91
N LYS A 159 6.28 -4.25 -11.17
CA LYS A 159 6.08 -3.20 -12.19
C LYS A 159 4.61 -2.80 -12.34
N TRP A 160 3.70 -3.77 -12.35
CA TRP A 160 2.26 -3.50 -12.49
C TRP A 160 1.71 -2.62 -11.35
N LEU A 161 2.14 -2.84 -10.10
CA LEU A 161 1.71 -2.04 -8.95
C LEU A 161 2.24 -0.60 -9.05
N GLY A 162 3.47 -0.42 -9.52
CA GLY A 162 4.03 0.90 -9.79
C GLY A 162 3.35 1.62 -10.96
N ASN A 163 2.88 0.89 -11.97
CA ASN A 163 2.19 1.50 -13.12
C ASN A 163 0.82 2.10 -12.73
N LEU A 164 0.17 1.60 -11.68
CA LEU A 164 -1.09 2.17 -11.17
C LEU A 164 -0.93 3.62 -10.69
N SER A 165 0.27 4.01 -10.26
CA SER A 165 0.57 5.38 -9.84
C SER A 165 0.36 6.41 -10.93
N PHE A 166 0.71 6.06 -12.17
CA PHE A 166 0.47 6.94 -13.31
C PHE A 166 -1.02 7.11 -13.55
N GLY A 167 -1.82 6.06 -13.38
CA GLY A 167 -3.29 6.14 -13.44
C GLY A 167 -3.85 7.11 -12.40
N TRP A 168 -3.35 7.04 -11.16
CA TRP A 168 -3.73 7.97 -10.08
C TRP A 168 -3.34 9.41 -10.38
N TRP A 169 -2.13 9.66 -10.90
CA TRP A 169 -1.71 11.02 -11.25
C TRP A 169 -2.47 11.59 -12.45
N ILE A 170 -2.72 10.79 -13.49
CA ILE A 170 -3.56 11.19 -14.63
C ILE A 170 -4.97 11.52 -14.13
N GLY A 171 -5.55 10.67 -13.28
CA GLY A 171 -6.84 10.93 -12.65
C GLY A 171 -6.87 12.22 -11.84
N GLY A 172 -5.79 12.51 -11.09
CA GLY A 172 -5.61 13.76 -10.36
C GLY A 172 -5.57 14.98 -11.29
N ILE A 173 -4.83 14.91 -12.39
CA ILE A 173 -4.78 15.98 -13.40
C ILE A 173 -6.16 16.23 -13.99
N VAL A 174 -6.88 15.18 -14.38
CA VAL A 174 -8.25 15.28 -14.92
C VAL A 174 -9.19 15.94 -13.90
N LEU A 175 -9.10 15.56 -12.62
CA LEU A 175 -9.92 16.13 -11.55
C LEU A 175 -9.59 17.60 -11.24
N LEU A 176 -8.38 18.09 -11.53
CA LEU A 176 -8.07 19.52 -11.43
C LEU A 176 -8.86 20.35 -12.45
N PHE A 177 -9.10 19.80 -13.64
CA PHE A 177 -9.90 20.47 -14.68
C PHE A 177 -11.41 20.27 -14.48
N VAL A 178 -11.83 19.15 -13.89
CA VAL A 178 -13.25 18.85 -13.63
C VAL A 178 -13.64 19.33 -12.23
N THR A 179 -13.81 20.64 -12.07
CA THR A 179 -14.26 21.27 -10.80
C THR A 179 -15.78 21.28 -10.66
N SER A 180 -16.46 20.21 -11.09
CA SER A 180 -17.92 20.07 -11.03
C SER A 180 -18.30 18.86 -10.16
N ILE A 181 -19.59 18.66 -9.90
CA ILE A 181 -20.12 17.53 -9.13
C ILE A 181 -19.71 16.16 -9.70
N HIS A 182 -19.41 16.11 -11.01
CA HIS A 182 -18.90 14.92 -11.68
C HIS A 182 -17.53 14.47 -11.15
N SER A 183 -16.80 15.33 -10.43
CA SER A 183 -15.54 14.98 -9.76
C SER A 183 -15.71 13.82 -8.76
N PHE A 184 -16.85 13.74 -8.06
CA PHE A 184 -17.14 12.64 -7.14
C PHE A 184 -17.34 11.31 -7.88
N LEU A 185 -18.02 11.33 -9.02
CA LEU A 185 -18.22 10.15 -9.87
C LEU A 185 -16.90 9.67 -10.49
N ILE A 186 -16.10 10.59 -11.02
CA ILE A 186 -14.78 10.26 -11.58
C ILE A 186 -13.88 9.68 -10.49
N MET A 187 -13.87 10.26 -9.29
CA MET A 187 -13.13 9.72 -8.16
C MET A 187 -13.62 8.33 -7.75
N ALA A 188 -14.93 8.09 -7.73
CA ALA A 188 -15.49 6.76 -7.43
C ALA A 188 -15.05 5.72 -8.49
N LEU A 189 -15.02 6.09 -9.77
CA LEU A 189 -14.50 5.23 -10.84
C LEU A 189 -13.00 4.97 -10.66
N LEU A 190 -12.20 6.00 -10.37
CA LEU A 190 -10.76 5.84 -10.09
C LEU A 190 -10.52 4.89 -8.90
N MET A 191 -11.28 5.03 -7.82
CA MET A 191 -11.24 4.13 -6.67
C MET A 191 -11.57 2.68 -7.07
N LEU A 192 -12.60 2.48 -7.89
CA LEU A 192 -12.99 1.15 -8.36
C LEU A 192 -11.88 0.50 -9.20
N PHE A 193 -11.38 1.21 -10.21
CA PHE A 193 -10.42 0.66 -11.16
C PHE A 193 -9.00 0.58 -10.61
N PHE A 194 -8.56 1.59 -9.85
CA PHE A 194 -7.16 1.72 -9.42
C PHE A 194 -6.90 1.37 -7.95
N GLN A 195 -7.93 1.09 -7.15
CA GLN A 195 -7.77 0.61 -5.76
C GLN A 195 -8.50 -0.71 -5.50
N THR A 196 -9.77 -0.84 -5.90
CA THR A 196 -10.55 -2.06 -5.62
C THR A 196 -10.08 -3.23 -6.48
N LEU A 197 -9.88 -3.05 -7.78
CA LEU A 197 -9.34 -4.10 -8.66
C LEU A 197 -7.94 -4.61 -8.23
N PRO A 198 -6.94 -3.75 -7.97
CA PRO A 198 -5.67 -4.22 -7.42
C PRO A 198 -5.81 -4.90 -6.07
N GLY A 199 -6.68 -4.39 -5.20
CA GLY A 199 -7.01 -5.05 -3.94
C GLY A 199 -7.48 -6.49 -4.14
N ILE A 200 -8.39 -6.73 -5.10
CA ILE A 200 -8.91 -8.07 -5.43
C ILE A 200 -7.82 -8.97 -6.02
N ILE A 201 -6.99 -8.46 -6.94
CA ILE A 201 -5.90 -9.24 -7.56
C ILE A 201 -4.90 -9.68 -6.49
N ILE A 202 -4.51 -8.77 -5.60
CA ILE A 202 -3.60 -9.06 -4.48
C ILE A 202 -4.25 -10.08 -3.53
N TYR A 203 -5.53 -9.91 -3.20
CA TYR A 203 -6.25 -10.82 -2.32
C TYR A 203 -6.38 -12.24 -2.90
N ARG A 204 -6.62 -12.37 -4.22
CA ARG A 204 -6.66 -13.67 -4.90
C ARG A 204 -5.32 -14.39 -4.85
N LYS A 205 -4.22 -13.67 -5.15
CA LYS A 205 -2.86 -14.23 -5.03
C LYS A 205 -2.53 -14.66 -3.61
N TYR A 206 -2.89 -13.85 -2.62
CA TYR A 206 -2.71 -14.18 -1.20
C TYR A 206 -3.44 -15.48 -0.82
N LYS A 207 -4.69 -15.65 -1.25
CA LYS A 207 -5.48 -16.87 -0.98
C LYS A 207 -4.85 -18.12 -1.61
N GLN A 208 -4.33 -18.01 -2.84
CA GLN A 208 -3.66 -19.11 -3.54
C GLN A 208 -2.38 -19.56 -2.82
N THR A 209 -1.54 -18.62 -2.37
CA THR A 209 -0.33 -18.96 -1.60
C THR A 209 -0.66 -19.66 -0.28
N MET A 210 -1.78 -19.31 0.36
CA MET A 210 -2.21 -19.94 1.61
C MET A 210 -2.82 -21.34 1.43
N THR A 211 -3.49 -21.60 0.30
CA THR A 211 -4.07 -22.93 0.01
C THR A 211 -3.04 -23.92 -0.53
N ALA A 212 -1.97 -23.45 -1.17
CA ALA A 212 -0.87 -24.31 -1.61
C ALA A 212 0.05 -24.78 -0.47
N LYS A 213 -0.09 -24.19 0.74
CA LYS A 213 0.74 -24.52 1.91
C LYS A 213 -0.02 -25.33 2.97
N SER A 214 -1.30 -25.63 2.75
CA SER A 214 -2.13 -26.54 3.56
C SER A 214 -2.24 -27.90 2.88
#